data_AF-A0A7C4T5M3-F1
#
_entry.id   AF-A0A7C4T5M3-F1
#
_cell.length_a   1.000
_cell.length_b   1.000
_cell.length_c   1.000
_cell.angle_alpha   90.00
_cell.angle_beta   90.00
_cell.angle_gamma   90.00
#
_symmetry.space_group_name_H-M   'P 1'
#
loop_
_entity.id
_entity.type
_entity.pdbx_description
1 polymer ?
#
loop_
_entity_poly.entity_id
_entity_poly.type
_entity_poly.pdbx_seq_one_letter_code
_entity_poly.pdbx_strand_id
1 'polypeptide(L)'
;MDALAALRLTVGTAFLLVAAGSDLRTRKVRDALWIVLGTIGLLLASAEILLSGFALERLGLVGASAFLFYAIFFGKPLVEEDGIRLRPARLALFLAAALLTIGVGVVSWTAGGAAANASAELVSMPVMVLVYQGFYYVGLLHGGADAKALIAITLLVPLYPAVTTWISTSARVSELSRRFFPFSLVVFVDAAILFLLVPVAYMVYNGIRGDLRLPQALFGYRANLDSLPKHVWLMEQIDEGGEHILVLFPKRGKDLPEEIERLRAAGIRRPWVQPKMPFLAPLAAGYVLAFLTGNLLLLLFPPLA
;
A
#
# COMPACT_ATOMS: atom_id res chain seq x y z
N MET A 1 9.95 -22.09 -7.27
CA MET A 1 9.58 -21.41 -6.02
C MET A 1 10.01 -22.29 -4.87
N ASP A 2 10.82 -21.77 -3.96
CA ASP A 2 11.19 -22.51 -2.75
C ASP A 2 10.06 -22.51 -1.70
N ALA A 3 10.21 -23.33 -0.66
CA ALA A 3 9.18 -23.47 0.38
C ALA A 3 8.92 -22.15 1.13
N LEU A 4 9.95 -21.32 1.32
CA LEU A 4 9.83 -20.06 2.05
C LEU A 4 9.07 -19.01 1.23
N ALA A 5 9.34 -18.89 -0.08
CA ALA A 5 8.59 -18.04 -0.99
C ALA A 5 7.14 -18.50 -1.12
N ALA A 6 6.88 -19.81 -1.17
CA ALA A 6 5.52 -20.36 -1.18
C ALA A 6 4.76 -20.03 0.10
N LEU A 7 5.42 -20.13 1.26
CA LEU A 7 4.84 -19.77 2.55
C LEU A 7 4.52 -18.27 2.61
N ARG A 8 5.47 -17.42 2.20
CA ARG A 8 5.29 -15.96 2.10
C ARG A 8 4.09 -15.61 1.22
N LEU A 9 4.03 -16.16 0.00
CA LEU A 9 2.93 -15.96 -0.92
C LEU A 9 1.59 -16.38 -0.30
N THR A 10 1.54 -17.54 0.32
CA THR A 10 0.30 -18.09 0.89
C THR A 10 -0.20 -17.24 2.06
N VAL A 11 0.68 -16.94 3.02
CA VAL A 11 0.36 -16.11 4.19
C VAL A 11 -0.03 -14.70 3.76
N GLY A 12 0.78 -14.07 2.90
CA GLY A 12 0.52 -12.72 2.41
C GLY A 12 -0.81 -12.63 1.68
N THR A 13 -1.09 -13.57 0.76
CA THR A 13 -2.35 -13.62 0.02
C THR A 13 -3.54 -13.81 0.96
N ALA A 14 -3.46 -14.75 1.90
CA ALA A 14 -4.56 -15.01 2.84
C ALA A 14 -4.90 -13.76 3.67
N PHE A 15 -3.89 -13.10 4.26
CA PHE A 15 -4.12 -11.91 5.08
C PHE A 15 -4.60 -10.71 4.24
N LEU A 16 -4.05 -10.50 3.05
CA LEU A 16 -4.46 -9.41 2.17
C LEU A 16 -5.88 -9.61 1.63
N LEU A 17 -6.31 -10.85 1.34
CA LEU A 17 -7.69 -11.13 0.95
C LEU A 17 -8.67 -10.89 2.11
N VAL A 18 -8.31 -11.27 3.33
CA VAL A 18 -9.12 -10.95 4.52
C VAL A 18 -9.20 -9.43 4.73
N ALA A 19 -8.09 -8.72 4.58
CA ALA A 19 -8.06 -7.26 4.69
C ALA A 19 -8.90 -6.58 3.61
N ALA A 20 -8.75 -6.98 2.34
CA ALA A 20 -9.53 -6.47 1.23
C ALA A 20 -11.04 -6.74 1.42
N GLY A 21 -11.40 -7.94 1.88
CA GLY A 21 -12.78 -8.28 2.21
C GLY A 21 -13.36 -7.44 3.36
N SER A 22 -12.57 -7.20 4.41
CA SER A 22 -12.96 -6.33 5.54
C SER A 22 -13.16 -4.88 5.09
N ASP A 23 -12.28 -4.38 4.22
CA ASP A 23 -12.31 -3.01 3.73
C ASP A 23 -13.44 -2.76 2.73
N LEU A 24 -13.72 -3.72 1.85
CA LEU A 24 -14.89 -3.68 0.95
C LEU A 24 -16.21 -3.63 1.73
N ARG A 25 -16.30 -4.37 2.85
CA ARG A 25 -17.52 -4.46 3.66
C ARG A 25 -17.70 -3.29 4.62
N THR A 26 -16.63 -2.87 5.29
CA THR A 26 -16.72 -1.96 6.46
C THR A 26 -15.84 -0.71 6.34
N ARG A 27 -15.04 -0.57 5.28
CA ARG A 27 -14.07 0.53 5.08
C ARG A 27 -13.05 0.67 6.20
N LYS A 28 -12.85 -0.41 6.96
CA LYS A 28 -11.95 -0.50 8.10
C LYS A 28 -11.32 -1.88 8.12
N VAL A 29 -10.05 -1.92 8.46
CA VAL A 29 -9.31 -3.15 8.75
C VAL A 29 -8.76 -3.04 10.17
N ARG A 30 -8.91 -4.11 10.95
CA ARG A 30 -8.46 -4.15 12.34
C ARG A 30 -6.94 -4.17 12.40
N ASP A 31 -6.37 -3.36 13.29
CA ASP A 31 -4.92 -3.27 13.50
C ASP A 31 -4.27 -4.61 13.87
N ALA A 32 -5.01 -5.48 14.58
CA ALA A 32 -4.55 -6.82 14.92
C ALA A 32 -4.13 -7.64 13.69
N LEU A 33 -4.82 -7.49 12.55
CA LEU A 33 -4.47 -8.21 11.31
C LEU A 33 -3.07 -7.81 10.83
N TRP A 34 -2.78 -6.50 10.85
CA TRP A 34 -1.48 -5.96 10.45
C TRP A 34 -0.37 -6.35 11.41
N ILE A 35 -0.64 -6.28 12.73
CA ILE A 35 0.31 -6.70 13.76
C ILE A 35 0.69 -8.17 13.55
N VAL A 36 -0.30 -9.06 13.40
CA VAL A 36 -0.03 -10.50 13.19
C VAL A 36 0.76 -10.73 11.91
N LEU A 37 0.36 -10.13 10.78
CA LEU A 37 1.08 -10.30 9.51
C LEU A 37 2.53 -9.80 9.59
N GLY A 38 2.74 -8.61 10.16
CA GLY A 38 4.06 -8.03 10.33
C GLY A 38 4.94 -8.85 11.28
N THR A 39 4.38 -9.36 12.38
CA THR A 39 5.08 -10.28 13.29
C THR A 39 5.48 -11.58 12.60
N ILE A 40 4.58 -12.20 11.82
CA ILE A 40 4.92 -13.39 11.03
C ILE A 40 6.07 -13.07 10.06
N GLY A 41 6.02 -11.93 9.39
CA GLY A 41 7.09 -11.50 8.49
C GLY A 41 8.44 -11.35 9.19
N LEU A 42 8.48 -10.68 10.33
CA LEU A 42 9.68 -10.54 11.16
C LEU A 42 10.24 -11.89 11.61
N LEU A 43 9.37 -12.83 12.01
CA LEU A 43 9.76 -14.17 12.41
C LEU A 43 10.32 -14.98 11.25
N LEU A 44 9.69 -14.91 10.07
CA LEU A 44 10.18 -15.59 8.86
C LEU A 44 11.52 -15.01 8.39
N ALA A 45 11.68 -13.68 8.40
CA ALA A 45 12.94 -13.03 8.07
C ALA A 45 14.07 -13.43 9.05
N SER A 46 13.76 -13.46 10.35
CA SER A 46 14.72 -13.89 11.38
C SER A 46 15.10 -15.37 11.22
N ALA A 47 14.12 -16.24 10.98
CA ALA A 47 14.34 -17.66 10.77
C ALA A 47 15.19 -17.92 9.53
N GLU A 48 14.92 -17.23 8.41
CA GLU A 48 15.74 -17.31 7.20
C GLU A 48 17.20 -16.95 7.46
N ILE A 49 17.45 -15.85 8.18
CA ILE A 49 18.81 -15.43 8.52
C ILE A 49 19.49 -16.50 9.39
N LEU A 50 18.84 -16.93 10.47
CA LEU A 50 19.39 -17.93 11.40
C LEU A 50 19.71 -19.27 10.71
N LEU A 51 18.86 -19.72 9.79
CA LEU A 51 19.06 -20.96 9.05
C LEU A 51 20.12 -20.82 7.94
N SER A 52 20.28 -19.63 7.35
CA SER A 52 21.27 -19.36 6.29
C SER A 52 22.70 -19.14 6.82
N GLY A 53 22.87 -19.07 8.14
CA GLY A 53 24.12 -18.71 8.81
C GLY A 53 23.95 -17.46 9.65
N PHE A 54 24.31 -17.55 10.94
CA PHE A 54 24.13 -16.47 11.88
C PHE A 54 24.88 -15.20 11.44
N ALA A 55 24.13 -14.11 11.28
CA ALA A 55 24.62 -12.81 10.86
C ALA A 55 23.95 -11.73 11.72
N LEU A 56 24.66 -11.25 12.74
CA LEU A 56 24.13 -10.31 13.73
C LEU A 56 23.71 -8.99 13.07
N GLU A 57 24.45 -8.56 12.06
CA GLU A 57 24.19 -7.38 11.25
C GLU A 57 22.85 -7.47 10.51
N ARG A 58 22.52 -8.62 9.93
CA ARG A 58 21.24 -8.86 9.25
C ARG A 58 20.08 -8.90 10.24
N LEU A 59 20.27 -9.55 11.40
CA LEU A 59 19.28 -9.54 12.48
C LEU A 59 19.06 -8.13 13.06
N GLY A 60 20.11 -7.32 13.14
CA GLY A 60 20.03 -5.92 13.57
C GLY A 60 19.12 -5.09 12.66
N LEU A 61 19.15 -5.30 11.35
CA LEU A 61 18.25 -4.63 10.39
C LEU A 61 16.79 -5.10 10.52
N VAL A 62 16.57 -6.40 10.79
CA VAL A 62 15.24 -6.92 11.11
C VAL A 62 14.72 -6.32 12.42
N GLY A 63 15.57 -6.24 13.44
CA GLY A 63 15.26 -5.61 14.73
C GLY A 63 14.94 -4.11 14.61
N ALA A 64 15.72 -3.37 13.82
CA ALA A 64 15.44 -1.97 13.52
C ALA A 64 14.07 -1.81 12.83
N SER A 65 13.78 -2.66 11.84
CA SER A 65 12.49 -2.68 11.15
C SER A 65 11.34 -3.03 12.09
N ALA A 66 11.55 -3.96 13.04
CA ALA A 66 10.58 -4.30 14.07
C ALA A 66 10.25 -3.09 14.96
N PHE A 67 11.26 -2.38 15.46
CA PHE A 67 11.03 -1.18 16.27
C PHE A 67 10.26 -0.12 15.50
N LEU A 68 10.62 0.15 14.24
CA LEU A 68 9.89 1.09 13.38
C LEU A 68 8.44 0.65 13.14
N PHE A 69 8.21 -0.64 12.91
CA PHE A 69 6.88 -1.20 12.68
C PHE A 69 5.99 -1.09 13.91
N TYR A 70 6.46 -1.55 15.07
CA TYR A 70 5.66 -1.50 16.29
C TYR A 70 5.41 -0.07 16.75
N ALA A 71 6.32 0.87 16.49
CA ALA A 71 6.13 2.29 16.77
C ALA A 71 4.86 2.89 16.12
N ILE A 72 4.36 2.30 15.03
CA ILE A 72 3.11 2.71 14.36
C ILE A 72 1.88 2.50 15.26
N PHE A 73 1.92 1.47 16.11
CA PHE A 73 0.80 1.10 16.99
C PHE A 73 0.91 1.73 18.39
N PHE A 74 2.02 2.39 18.70
CA PHE A 74 2.22 3.08 19.99
C PHE A 74 1.83 4.55 19.91
N GLY A 75 0.54 4.82 20.12
CA GLY A 75 -0.02 6.17 20.21
C GLY A 75 -0.23 6.85 18.86
N LYS A 76 -0.64 8.13 18.90
CA LYS A 76 -0.85 8.93 17.69
C LYS A 76 0.48 9.30 16.99
N PRO A 77 0.45 9.67 15.70
CA PRO A 77 1.56 10.29 14.98
C PRO A 77 2.32 11.37 15.75
N LEU A 78 3.63 11.49 15.49
CA LEU A 78 4.47 12.54 16.09
C LEU A 78 4.12 13.92 15.53
N VAL A 79 3.73 13.97 14.26
CA VAL A 79 3.28 15.18 13.56
C VAL A 79 1.79 15.04 13.33
N GLU A 80 1.02 15.94 13.91
CA GLU A 80 -0.42 16.11 13.69
C GLU A 80 -0.67 17.48 13.03
N GLU A 81 -1.87 17.71 12.48
CA GLU A 81 -2.25 19.01 11.90
C GLU A 81 -2.12 20.16 12.92
N ASP A 82 -2.34 19.85 14.21
CA ASP A 82 -2.26 20.81 15.33
C ASP A 82 -0.81 21.05 15.83
N GLY A 83 0.20 20.34 15.29
CA GLY A 83 1.60 20.48 15.66
C GLY A 83 2.31 19.18 16.04
N ILE A 84 3.53 19.31 16.58
CA ILE A 84 4.41 18.19 16.93
C ILE A 84 4.16 17.76 18.38
N ARG A 85 3.76 16.52 18.61
CA ARG A 85 3.62 15.94 19.96
C ARG A 85 4.67 14.86 20.19
N LEU A 86 5.68 15.21 21.01
CA LEU A 86 6.75 14.29 21.39
C LEU A 86 6.20 13.22 22.35
N ARG A 87 6.22 11.96 21.90
CA ARG A 87 5.80 10.80 22.71
C ARG A 87 7.01 9.97 23.07
N PRO A 88 7.42 9.87 24.36
CA PRO A 88 8.70 9.29 24.74
C PRO A 88 8.83 7.83 24.31
N ALA A 89 7.78 7.01 24.46
CA ALA A 89 7.80 5.60 24.04
C ALA A 89 8.02 5.44 22.53
N ARG A 90 7.31 6.24 21.71
CA ARG A 90 7.46 6.18 20.25
C ARG A 90 8.81 6.71 19.79
N LEU A 91 9.29 7.79 20.40
CA LEU A 91 10.63 8.34 20.15
C LEU A 91 11.72 7.35 20.54
N ALA A 92 11.58 6.64 21.66
CA ALA A 92 12.52 5.61 22.07
C ALA A 92 12.61 4.47 21.05
N LEU A 93 11.49 4.05 20.46
CA LEU A 93 11.49 3.04 19.38
C LEU A 93 12.18 3.54 18.11
N PHE A 94 11.90 4.79 17.69
CA PHE A 94 12.60 5.39 16.55
C PHE A 94 14.11 5.53 16.81
N LEU A 95 14.49 5.95 18.02
CA LEU A 95 15.89 6.06 18.42
C LEU A 95 16.57 4.69 18.44
N ALA A 96 15.92 3.68 19.00
CA ALA A 96 16.43 2.30 19.02
C ALA A 96 16.64 1.77 17.60
N ALA A 97 15.68 2.01 16.69
CA ALA A 97 15.83 1.65 15.28
C ALA A 97 16.99 2.39 14.60
N ALA A 98 17.14 3.69 14.86
CA ALA A 98 18.24 4.48 14.30
C ALA A 98 19.60 4.00 14.81
N LEU A 99 19.74 3.78 16.12
CA LEU A 99 20.96 3.28 16.74
C LEU A 99 21.33 1.89 16.22
N LEU A 100 20.36 0.98 16.08
CA LEU A 100 20.61 -0.34 15.48
C LEU A 100 21.06 -0.23 14.03
N THR A 101 20.39 0.59 13.22
CA THR A 101 20.74 0.74 11.79
C THR A 101 22.13 1.35 11.62
N ILE A 102 22.46 2.38 12.41
CA ILE A 102 23.80 3.00 12.41
C ILE A 102 24.84 2.01 12.90
N GLY A 103 24.57 1.29 13.99
CA GLY A 103 25.47 0.26 14.53
C GLY A 103 25.78 -0.82 13.50
N VAL A 104 24.76 -1.34 12.81
CA VAL A 104 24.94 -2.29 11.70
C VAL A 104 25.78 -1.69 10.57
N GLY A 105 25.53 -0.43 10.20
CA GLY A 105 26.31 0.27 9.18
C GLY A 105 27.79 0.39 9.55
N VAL A 106 28.09 0.75 10.81
CA VAL A 106 29.47 0.83 11.32
C VAL A 106 30.13 -0.54 11.30
N VAL A 107 29.47 -1.58 11.83
CA VAL A 107 30.03 -2.95 11.83
C VAL A 107 30.30 -3.42 10.39
N SER A 108 29.34 -3.24 9.49
CA SER A 108 29.46 -3.63 8.07
C SER A 108 30.60 -2.89 7.37
N TRP A 109 30.77 -1.61 7.68
CA TRP A 109 31.88 -0.81 7.17
C TRP A 109 33.24 -1.33 7.66
N THR A 110 33.34 -1.65 8.95
CA THR A 110 34.58 -2.17 9.55
C THR A 110 34.93 -3.60 9.13
N ALA A 111 33.94 -4.44 8.81
CA ALA A 111 34.12 -5.83 8.42
C ALA A 111 34.55 -6.03 6.95
N GLY A 112 34.55 -4.97 6.14
CA GLY A 112 34.94 -5.01 4.72
C GLY A 112 33.81 -5.36 3.74
N GLY A 113 34.09 -5.26 2.44
CA GLY A 113 33.08 -5.18 1.37
C GLY A 113 32.11 -6.37 1.22
N ALA A 114 32.52 -7.59 1.60
CA ALA A 114 31.66 -8.77 1.47
C ALA A 114 30.45 -8.75 2.43
N ALA A 115 30.68 -8.38 3.70
CA ALA A 115 29.61 -8.24 4.70
C ALA A 115 28.71 -7.02 4.41
N ALA A 116 29.30 -5.94 3.88
CA ALA A 116 28.57 -4.75 3.46
C ALA A 116 27.57 -5.04 2.32
N ASN A 117 27.95 -5.89 1.35
CA ASN A 117 27.08 -6.22 0.22
C ASN A 117 25.89 -7.10 0.62
N ALA A 118 26.11 -8.12 1.47
CA ALA A 118 25.06 -9.02 1.95
C ALA A 118 24.01 -8.34 2.83
N SER A 119 24.41 -7.34 3.61
CA SER A 119 23.51 -6.58 4.49
C SER A 119 22.73 -5.51 3.74
N ALA A 120 23.26 -5.02 2.62
CA ALA A 120 22.72 -3.84 1.97
C ALA A 120 21.39 -4.07 1.22
N GLU A 121 21.03 -5.31 0.88
CA GLU A 121 19.67 -5.60 0.39
C GLU A 121 18.64 -5.47 1.52
N LEU A 122 18.97 -5.91 2.75
CA LEU A 122 18.08 -5.83 3.91
C LEU A 122 17.97 -4.41 4.49
N VAL A 123 18.87 -3.50 4.13
CA VAL A 123 18.73 -2.06 4.46
C VAL A 123 17.45 -1.47 3.86
N SER A 124 16.97 -2.04 2.76
CA SER A 124 15.68 -1.64 2.18
C SER A 124 14.51 -1.83 3.15
N MET A 125 14.58 -2.80 4.08
CA MET A 125 13.50 -3.12 4.99
C MET A 125 13.16 -1.96 5.95
N PRO A 126 14.09 -1.43 6.79
CA PRO A 126 13.78 -0.28 7.63
C PRO A 126 13.52 1.00 6.81
N VAL A 127 14.21 1.17 5.67
CA VAL A 127 14.00 2.31 4.77
C VAL A 127 12.58 2.33 4.23
N MET A 128 12.07 1.21 3.71
CA MET A 128 10.71 1.14 3.16
C MET A 128 9.64 1.33 4.23
N VAL A 129 9.87 0.89 5.47
CA VAL A 129 8.97 1.18 6.60
C VAL A 129 8.86 2.69 6.84
N LEU A 130 9.96 3.43 6.74
CA LEU A 130 9.96 4.89 6.84
C LEU A 130 9.34 5.55 5.60
N VAL A 131 9.65 5.07 4.39
CA VAL A 131 9.10 5.59 3.13
C VAL A 131 7.58 5.49 3.13
N TYR A 132 7.01 4.34 3.50
CA TYR A 132 5.55 4.17 3.52
C TYR A 132 4.86 4.96 4.64
N GLN A 133 5.54 5.17 5.77
CA GLN A 133 5.07 6.15 6.76
C GLN A 133 5.10 7.55 6.16
N GLY A 134 6.17 7.93 5.47
CA GLY A 134 6.30 9.20 4.75
C GLY A 134 5.18 9.39 3.72
N PHE A 135 4.88 8.37 2.92
CA PHE A 135 3.78 8.37 1.94
C PHE A 135 2.42 8.63 2.60
N TYR A 136 2.19 8.05 3.77
CA TYR A 136 1.00 8.33 4.56
C TYR A 136 0.98 9.79 5.06
N TYR A 137 2.11 10.30 5.57
CA TYR A 137 2.20 11.66 6.08
C TYR A 137 2.02 12.75 5.01
N VAL A 138 2.59 12.56 3.83
CA VAL A 138 2.45 13.52 2.71
C VAL A 138 1.13 13.36 1.96
N GLY A 139 0.27 12.42 2.38
CA GLY A 139 -1.03 12.18 1.76
C GLY A 139 -0.99 11.40 0.44
N LEU A 140 0.16 10.84 0.05
CA LEU A 140 0.24 9.95 -1.12
C LEU A 140 -0.58 8.68 -0.90
N LEU A 141 -0.51 8.11 0.31
CA LEU A 141 -1.37 7.02 0.77
C LEU A 141 -2.48 7.58 1.68
N HIS A 142 -3.67 7.76 1.12
CA HIS A 142 -4.82 8.36 1.80
C HIS A 142 -5.44 7.45 2.89
N GLY A 143 -5.09 6.16 2.89
CA GLY A 143 -5.59 5.16 3.84
C GLY A 143 -4.50 4.66 4.77
N GLY A 144 -4.73 4.75 6.08
CA GLY A 144 -3.82 4.15 7.07
C GLY A 144 -3.71 2.62 6.95
N ALA A 145 -4.74 1.96 6.42
CA ALA A 145 -4.71 0.53 6.13
C ALA A 145 -3.77 0.20 4.96
N ASP A 146 -3.72 1.04 3.92
CA ASP A 146 -2.86 0.83 2.75
C ASP A 146 -1.37 0.94 3.14
N ALA A 147 -1.02 1.94 3.96
CA ALA A 147 0.32 2.11 4.49
C ALA A 147 0.72 0.91 5.38
N LYS A 148 -0.15 0.47 6.29
CA LYS A 148 0.10 -0.71 7.13
C LYS A 148 0.26 -1.99 6.30
N ALA A 149 -0.49 -2.14 5.21
CA ALA A 149 -0.38 -3.29 4.32
C ALA A 149 0.98 -3.33 3.61
N LEU A 150 1.42 -2.22 3.01
CA LEU A 150 2.72 -2.12 2.35
C LEU A 150 3.91 -2.32 3.32
N ILE A 151 3.77 -1.78 4.52
CA ILE A 151 4.73 -2.02 5.60
C ILE A 151 4.75 -3.51 5.97
N ALA A 152 3.60 -4.15 6.18
CA ALA A 152 3.54 -5.57 6.51
C ALA A 152 4.12 -6.46 5.38
N ILE A 153 3.87 -6.12 4.11
CA ILE A 153 4.46 -6.80 2.94
C ILE A 153 6.00 -6.66 2.95
N THR A 154 6.52 -5.47 3.27
CA THR A 154 7.97 -5.23 3.41
C THR A 154 8.59 -6.15 4.47
N LEU A 155 7.88 -6.40 5.57
CA LEU A 155 8.37 -7.28 6.62
C LEU A 155 8.25 -8.75 6.26
N LEU A 156 7.19 -9.12 5.53
CA LEU A 156 6.93 -10.49 5.10
C LEU A 156 7.89 -10.96 4.01
N VAL A 157 8.16 -10.09 3.03
CA VAL A 157 8.96 -10.37 1.84
C VAL A 157 10.03 -9.28 1.70
N PRO A 158 11.04 -9.26 2.58
CA PRO A 158 12.04 -8.19 2.61
C PRO A 158 13.00 -8.24 1.41
N LEU A 159 13.15 -9.42 0.79
CA LEU A 159 13.99 -9.67 -0.37
C LEU A 159 13.15 -10.26 -1.50
N TYR A 160 13.64 -10.12 -2.73
CA TYR A 160 12.98 -10.73 -3.89
C TYR A 160 12.84 -12.24 -3.71
N PRO A 161 11.63 -12.80 -3.83
CA PRO A 161 11.42 -14.22 -3.68
C PRO A 161 12.11 -14.99 -4.82
N ALA A 162 12.62 -16.19 -4.52
CA ALA A 162 13.22 -17.09 -5.50
C ALA A 162 12.13 -17.79 -6.34
N VAL A 163 11.50 -17.01 -7.22
CA VAL A 163 10.43 -17.45 -8.12
C VAL A 163 10.81 -17.21 -9.56
N THR A 164 10.42 -18.14 -10.43
CA THR A 164 10.49 -17.94 -11.88
C THR A 164 9.33 -17.06 -12.28
N THR A 165 9.62 -15.84 -12.72
CA THR A 165 8.62 -14.88 -13.17
C THR A 165 8.31 -15.06 -14.64
N TRP A 166 7.07 -14.79 -15.05
CA TRP A 166 6.70 -14.81 -16.47
C TRP A 166 7.37 -13.69 -17.28
N ILE A 167 7.63 -12.55 -16.66
CA ILE A 167 8.39 -11.47 -17.28
C ILE A 167 9.87 -11.73 -16.97
N SER A 168 10.64 -12.03 -18.02
CA SER A 168 12.09 -12.13 -17.95
C SER A 168 12.72 -10.81 -18.37
N THR A 169 13.72 -10.35 -17.63
CA THR A 169 14.52 -9.16 -17.98
C THR A 169 15.99 -9.50 -18.11
N SER A 170 16.78 -8.59 -18.68
CA SER A 170 18.23 -8.76 -18.74
C SER A 170 18.82 -8.82 -17.33
N ALA A 171 19.94 -9.53 -17.18
CA ALA A 171 20.60 -9.71 -15.88
C ALA A 171 20.88 -8.36 -15.18
N ARG A 172 21.30 -7.34 -15.95
CA ARG A 172 21.54 -5.98 -15.45
C ARG A 172 20.28 -5.32 -14.88
N VAL A 173 19.13 -5.45 -15.56
CA VAL A 173 17.86 -4.88 -15.08
C VAL A 173 17.37 -5.61 -13.83
N SER A 174 17.53 -6.94 -13.78
CA SER A 174 17.18 -7.73 -12.59
C SER A 174 18.03 -7.34 -11.38
N GLU A 175 19.34 -7.17 -11.55
CA GLU A 175 20.26 -6.75 -10.48
C GLU A 175 19.94 -5.34 -9.97
N LEU A 176 19.73 -4.38 -10.87
CA LEU A 176 19.32 -3.02 -10.51
C LEU A 176 17.97 -3.00 -9.78
N SER A 177 17.01 -3.82 -10.21
CA SER A 177 15.70 -3.92 -9.57
C SER A 177 15.81 -4.47 -8.14
N ARG A 178 16.61 -5.52 -7.92
CA ARG A 178 16.85 -6.06 -6.57
C ARG A 178 17.49 -5.04 -5.64
N ARG A 179 18.36 -4.17 -6.18
CA ARG A 179 19.08 -3.18 -5.38
C ARG A 179 18.27 -1.94 -5.05
N PHE A 180 17.55 -1.39 -6.02
CA PHE A 180 16.90 -0.07 -5.91
C PHE A 180 15.38 -0.13 -5.80
N PHE A 181 14.79 -1.30 -6.06
CA PHE A 181 13.35 -1.44 -6.20
C PHE A 181 12.85 -2.60 -5.34
N PRO A 182 12.72 -2.42 -4.00
CA PRO A 182 12.35 -3.49 -3.08
C PRO A 182 11.04 -4.17 -3.46
N PHE A 183 10.86 -5.43 -3.08
CA PHE A 183 9.71 -6.22 -3.52
C PHE A 183 8.35 -5.60 -3.15
N SER A 184 8.23 -4.96 -1.97
CA SER A 184 7.01 -4.24 -1.60
C SER A 184 6.68 -3.07 -2.53
N LEU A 185 7.69 -2.43 -3.15
CA LEU A 185 7.51 -1.38 -4.13
C LEU A 185 7.03 -1.94 -5.48
N VAL A 186 7.47 -3.14 -5.86
CA VAL A 186 6.90 -3.89 -7.00
C VAL A 186 5.42 -4.11 -6.78
N VAL A 187 5.05 -4.64 -5.61
CA VAL A 187 3.64 -4.88 -5.27
C VAL A 187 2.83 -3.59 -5.32
N PHE A 188 3.39 -2.48 -4.83
CA PHE A 188 2.72 -1.18 -4.88
C PHE A 188 2.49 -0.69 -6.31
N VAL A 189 3.50 -0.81 -7.18
CA VAL A 189 3.41 -0.40 -8.59
C VAL A 189 2.45 -1.30 -9.37
N ASP A 190 2.52 -2.62 -9.19
CA ASP A 190 1.61 -3.56 -9.82
C ASP A 190 0.15 -3.28 -9.40
N ALA A 191 -0.07 -2.99 -8.11
CA ALA A 191 -1.37 -2.57 -7.60
C ALA A 191 -1.84 -1.23 -8.19
N ALA A 192 -0.95 -0.27 -8.38
CA ALA A 192 -1.27 1.01 -9.01
C ALA A 192 -1.64 0.85 -10.50
N ILE A 193 -0.93 -0.01 -11.22
CA ILE A 193 -1.25 -0.37 -12.62
C ILE A 193 -2.63 -1.03 -12.69
N LEU A 194 -2.94 -1.97 -11.79
CA LEU A 194 -4.28 -2.56 -11.70
C LEU A 194 -5.34 -1.53 -11.35
N PHE A 195 -5.03 -0.57 -10.48
CA PHE A 195 -5.95 0.50 -10.13
C PHE A 195 -6.24 1.44 -11.30
N LEU A 196 -5.31 1.61 -12.25
CA LEU A 196 -5.53 2.35 -13.48
C LEU A 196 -6.58 1.69 -14.41
N LEU A 197 -6.87 0.40 -14.23
CA LEU A 197 -7.96 -0.27 -14.95
C LEU A 197 -9.34 0.16 -14.44
N VAL A 198 -9.45 0.71 -13.22
CA VAL A 198 -10.73 1.16 -12.65
C VAL A 198 -11.41 2.23 -13.50
N PRO A 199 -10.75 3.34 -13.91
CA PRO A 199 -11.40 4.32 -14.76
C PRO A 199 -11.77 3.78 -16.14
N VAL A 200 -10.98 2.85 -16.70
CA VAL A 200 -11.32 2.15 -17.95
C VAL A 200 -12.59 1.30 -17.76
N ALA A 201 -12.68 0.57 -16.64
CA ALA A 201 -13.85 -0.23 -16.31
C ALA A 201 -15.12 0.63 -16.16
N TYR A 202 -15.02 1.80 -15.51
CA TYR A 202 -16.16 2.75 -15.45
C TYR A 202 -16.53 3.29 -16.82
N MET A 203 -15.56 3.60 -17.68
CA MET A 203 -15.84 4.04 -19.04
C MET A 203 -16.67 3.02 -19.81
N VAL A 204 -16.26 1.75 -19.75
CA VAL A 204 -16.98 0.64 -20.40
C VAL A 204 -18.37 0.46 -19.78
N TYR A 205 -18.46 0.45 -18.46
CA TYR A 205 -19.73 0.29 -17.73
C TYR A 205 -20.74 1.39 -18.08
N ASN A 206 -20.29 2.65 -18.10
CA ASN A 206 -21.12 3.79 -18.44
C ASN A 206 -21.46 3.81 -19.95
N GLY A 207 -20.53 3.37 -20.80
CA GLY A 207 -20.75 3.19 -22.24
C GLY A 207 -21.88 2.23 -22.56
N ILE A 208 -21.91 1.08 -21.90
CA ILE A 208 -22.99 0.09 -22.05
C ILE A 208 -24.35 0.68 -21.63
N ARG A 209 -24.36 1.64 -20.70
CA ARG A 209 -25.58 2.29 -20.18
C ARG A 209 -25.96 3.58 -20.92
N GLY A 210 -25.17 4.01 -21.90
CA GLY A 210 -25.39 5.26 -22.65
C GLY A 210 -25.05 6.54 -21.86
N ASP A 211 -24.39 6.43 -20.71
CA ASP A 211 -24.08 7.54 -19.81
C ASP A 211 -22.61 8.01 -19.97
N LEU A 212 -22.14 8.36 -21.17
CA LEU A 212 -20.72 8.70 -21.46
C LEU A 212 -20.36 10.19 -21.30
N ARG A 213 -20.63 10.79 -20.14
CA ARG A 213 -20.26 12.20 -19.89
C ARG A 213 -18.86 12.30 -19.26
N LEU A 214 -17.90 12.84 -20.02
CA LEU A 214 -16.54 13.10 -19.54
C LEU A 214 -16.44 14.42 -18.76
N PRO A 215 -15.61 14.50 -17.71
CA PRO A 215 -14.71 13.45 -17.19
C PRO A 215 -15.35 12.50 -16.14
N GLN A 216 -16.58 12.76 -15.68
CA GLN A 216 -17.21 12.00 -14.58
C GLN A 216 -17.45 10.51 -14.88
N ALA A 217 -17.63 10.14 -16.15
CA ALA A 217 -17.76 8.75 -16.57
C ALA A 217 -16.49 7.91 -16.34
N LEU A 218 -15.32 8.54 -16.13
CA LEU A 218 -14.08 7.84 -15.72
C LEU A 218 -14.08 7.48 -14.23
N PHE A 219 -14.78 8.25 -13.40
CA PHE A 219 -14.57 8.22 -11.95
C PHE A 219 -15.80 7.78 -11.16
N GLY A 220 -16.94 7.60 -11.83
CA GLY A 220 -18.20 7.27 -11.18
C GLY A 220 -19.24 6.71 -12.14
N TYR A 221 -20.48 6.62 -11.68
CA TYR A 221 -21.64 6.22 -12.49
C TYR A 221 -22.92 6.90 -12.01
N ARG A 222 -23.98 6.85 -12.81
CA ARG A 222 -25.31 7.38 -12.45
C ARG A 222 -26.07 6.39 -11.55
N ALA A 223 -26.37 6.79 -10.31
CA ALA A 223 -27.13 5.99 -9.35
C ALA A 223 -28.49 6.63 -9.05
N ASN A 224 -29.49 5.83 -8.66
CA ASN A 224 -30.77 6.37 -8.19
C ASN A 224 -30.59 6.99 -6.80
N LEU A 225 -31.04 8.22 -6.64
CA LEU A 225 -30.95 9.00 -5.41
C LEU A 225 -31.68 8.32 -4.24
N ASP A 226 -32.80 7.65 -4.51
CA ASP A 226 -33.61 6.98 -3.47
C ASP A 226 -33.02 5.64 -3.01
N SER A 227 -32.02 5.11 -3.74
CA SER A 227 -31.40 3.81 -3.45
C SER A 227 -29.89 3.88 -3.64
N LEU A 228 -29.24 4.86 -3.01
CA LEU A 228 -27.79 5.03 -3.09
C LEU A 228 -27.05 3.87 -2.39
N PRO A 229 -25.94 3.37 -2.97
CA PRO A 229 -25.09 2.41 -2.29
C PRO A 229 -24.42 3.02 -1.05
N LYS A 230 -24.17 2.20 -0.01
CA LYS A 230 -23.65 2.66 1.29
C LYS A 230 -22.31 3.43 1.24
N HIS A 231 -21.45 3.13 0.28
CA HIS A 231 -20.07 3.63 0.23
C HIS A 231 -19.80 4.41 -1.06
N VAL A 232 -20.57 5.48 -1.28
CA VAL A 232 -20.38 6.39 -2.43
C VAL A 232 -20.21 7.84 -1.96
N TRP A 233 -19.64 8.66 -2.84
CA TRP A 233 -19.62 10.11 -2.74
C TRP A 233 -20.52 10.68 -3.84
N LEU A 234 -21.31 11.71 -3.51
CA LEU A 234 -22.10 12.45 -4.50
C LEU A 234 -21.18 13.40 -5.27
N MET A 235 -21.11 13.22 -6.59
CA MET A 235 -20.33 14.09 -7.46
C MET A 235 -21.14 15.30 -7.90
N GLU A 236 -22.42 15.11 -8.20
CA GLU A 236 -23.37 16.21 -8.43
C GLU A 236 -23.82 16.77 -7.08
N GLN A 237 -23.71 18.08 -6.88
CA GLN A 237 -24.05 18.78 -5.65
C GLN A 237 -24.74 20.12 -5.96
N ILE A 238 -25.51 20.63 -5.02
CA ILE A 238 -26.04 22.00 -5.07
C ILE A 238 -25.18 22.87 -4.16
N ASP A 239 -24.60 23.94 -4.70
CA ASP A 239 -23.77 24.87 -3.94
C ASP A 239 -24.61 25.77 -3.01
N GLU A 240 -23.96 26.65 -2.25
CA GLU A 240 -24.64 27.58 -1.34
C GLU A 240 -25.50 28.63 -2.08
N GLY A 241 -25.20 28.89 -3.37
CA GLY A 241 -25.96 29.77 -4.23
C GLY A 241 -27.17 29.11 -4.92
N GLY A 242 -27.34 27.80 -4.75
CA GLY A 242 -28.40 27.02 -5.41
C GLY A 242 -28.04 26.52 -6.80
N GLU A 243 -26.80 26.70 -7.25
CA GLU A 243 -26.34 26.20 -8.54
C GLU A 243 -25.97 24.72 -8.49
N HIS A 244 -26.29 24.02 -9.57
CA HIS A 244 -25.93 22.61 -9.74
C HIS A 244 -24.50 22.48 -10.26
N ILE A 245 -23.61 21.96 -9.41
CA ILE A 245 -22.19 21.80 -9.69
C ILE A 245 -21.76 20.34 -9.72
N LEU A 246 -20.72 20.05 -10.52
CA LEU A 246 -20.06 18.75 -10.56
C LEU A 246 -18.70 18.83 -9.85
N VAL A 247 -18.56 18.05 -8.78
CA VAL A 247 -17.33 17.88 -8.02
C VAL A 247 -16.78 16.48 -8.26
N LEU A 248 -15.69 16.38 -9.04
CA LEU A 248 -15.11 15.08 -9.41
C LEU A 248 -14.52 14.30 -8.23
N PHE A 249 -13.97 15.03 -7.27
CA PHE A 249 -13.37 14.46 -6.06
C PHE A 249 -13.97 15.14 -4.82
N PRO A 250 -15.16 14.70 -4.37
CA PRO A 250 -15.83 15.28 -3.22
C PRO A 250 -15.00 15.15 -1.94
N LYS A 251 -14.97 16.21 -1.12
CA LYS A 251 -14.28 16.19 0.17
C LYS A 251 -15.05 15.34 1.20
N ARG A 252 -14.31 14.72 2.12
CA ARG A 252 -14.89 14.00 3.27
C ARG A 252 -15.62 14.99 4.18
N GLY A 253 -16.78 14.60 4.71
CA GLY A 253 -17.43 15.29 5.84
C GLY A 253 -18.66 16.12 5.52
N LYS A 254 -19.14 16.15 4.27
CA LYS A 254 -20.46 16.72 3.96
C LYS A 254 -21.59 15.79 4.40
N ASP A 255 -22.68 16.36 4.89
CA ASP A 255 -23.86 15.62 5.33
C ASP A 255 -24.60 15.06 4.11
N LEU A 256 -24.44 13.76 3.88
CA LEU A 256 -24.99 13.06 2.72
C LEU A 256 -26.53 13.18 2.65
N PRO A 257 -27.28 12.95 3.74
CA PRO A 257 -28.71 13.29 3.82
C PRO A 257 -29.08 14.69 3.30
N GLU A 258 -28.35 15.72 3.71
CA GLU A 258 -28.64 17.10 3.31
C GLU A 258 -28.40 17.30 1.81
N GLU A 259 -27.28 16.78 1.28
CA GLU A 259 -26.99 16.84 -0.16
C GLU A 259 -28.05 16.10 -0.99
N ILE A 260 -28.52 14.95 -0.52
CA ILE A 260 -29.60 14.19 -1.15
C ILE A 260 -30.88 15.04 -1.22
N GLU A 261 -31.27 15.70 -0.12
CA GLU A 261 -32.46 16.55 -0.10
C GLU A 261 -32.36 17.73 -1.06
N ARG A 262 -31.20 18.41 -1.11
CA ARG A 262 -30.97 19.51 -2.04
C ARG A 262 -31.07 19.06 -3.50
N LEU A 263 -30.46 17.93 -3.85
CA LEU A 263 -30.55 17.36 -5.21
C LEU A 263 -31.99 16.95 -5.56
N ARG A 264 -32.72 16.38 -4.60
CA ARG A 264 -34.14 16.02 -4.77
C ARG A 264 -34.99 17.26 -5.00
N ALA A 265 -34.77 18.34 -4.24
CA ALA A 265 -35.49 19.60 -4.40
C ALA A 265 -35.22 20.24 -5.77
N ALA A 266 -34.00 20.07 -6.32
CA ALA A 266 -33.64 20.50 -7.67
C ALA A 266 -34.18 19.56 -8.79
N GLY A 267 -34.95 18.53 -8.45
CA GLY A 267 -35.53 17.59 -9.42
C GLY A 267 -34.55 16.54 -9.96
N ILE A 268 -33.36 16.41 -9.39
CA ILE A 268 -32.33 15.46 -9.82
C ILE A 268 -32.62 14.09 -9.21
N ARG A 269 -33.02 13.12 -10.05
CA ARG A 269 -33.34 11.75 -9.59
C ARG A 269 -32.18 10.76 -9.66
N ARG A 270 -31.22 10.99 -10.56
CA ARG A 270 -30.11 10.06 -10.80
C ARG A 270 -28.77 10.77 -10.77
N PRO A 271 -28.21 11.22 -9.64
CA PRO A 271 -26.95 11.95 -9.66
C PRO A 271 -25.76 11.08 -10.10
N TRP A 272 -24.67 11.73 -10.51
CA TRP A 272 -23.37 11.05 -10.61
C TRP A 272 -22.81 10.77 -9.22
N VAL A 273 -22.35 9.54 -9.02
CA VAL A 273 -21.74 9.09 -7.77
C VAL A 273 -20.39 8.43 -8.02
N GLN A 274 -19.46 8.67 -7.11
CA GLN A 274 -18.15 8.05 -7.09
C GLN A 274 -18.09 6.98 -5.99
N PRO A 275 -17.88 5.71 -6.32
CA PRO A 275 -17.67 4.68 -5.30
C PRO A 275 -16.39 4.90 -4.52
N LYS A 276 -16.44 4.65 -3.21
CA LYS A 276 -15.24 4.62 -2.36
C LYS A 276 -14.45 3.36 -2.70
N MET A 277 -13.57 3.41 -3.70
CA MET A 277 -12.81 2.24 -4.11
C MET A 277 -11.68 1.97 -3.10
N PRO A 278 -11.63 0.77 -2.49
CA PRO A 278 -10.55 0.43 -1.57
C PRO A 278 -9.31 0.03 -2.35
N PHE A 279 -8.14 0.58 -1.99
CA PHE A 279 -6.88 0.23 -2.63
C PHE A 279 -6.35 -1.15 -2.19
N LEU A 280 -6.87 -1.72 -1.10
CA LEU A 280 -6.45 -3.05 -0.62
C LEU A 280 -6.80 -4.21 -1.58
N ALA A 281 -7.88 -4.11 -2.36
CA ALA A 281 -8.23 -5.13 -3.34
C ALA A 281 -7.22 -5.22 -4.50
N PRO A 282 -6.89 -4.11 -5.21
CA PRO A 282 -5.82 -4.14 -6.20
C PRO A 282 -4.45 -4.42 -5.56
N LEU A 283 -4.22 -4.04 -4.30
CA LEU A 283 -3.00 -4.41 -3.58
C LEU A 283 -2.86 -5.92 -3.38
N ALA A 284 -3.93 -6.61 -2.99
CA ALA A 284 -3.93 -8.07 -2.85
C ALA A 284 -3.68 -8.76 -4.20
N ALA A 285 -4.31 -8.27 -5.28
CA ALA A 285 -4.09 -8.78 -6.63
C ALA A 285 -2.66 -8.50 -7.11
N GLY A 286 -2.15 -7.28 -6.88
CA GLY A 286 -0.78 -6.88 -7.21
C GLY A 286 0.26 -7.72 -6.45
N TYR A 287 -0.02 -8.11 -5.21
CA TYR A 287 0.86 -9.01 -4.45
C TYR A 287 0.98 -10.38 -5.12
N VAL A 288 -0.15 -10.98 -5.51
CA VAL A 288 -0.15 -12.28 -6.22
C VAL A 288 0.54 -12.14 -7.58
N LEU A 289 0.23 -11.09 -8.34
CA LEU A 289 0.87 -10.84 -9.63
C LEU A 289 2.38 -10.67 -9.49
N ALA A 290 2.87 -9.89 -8.53
CA ALA A 290 4.31 -9.71 -8.32
C ALA A 290 5.05 -11.04 -8.11
N PHE A 291 4.42 -12.04 -7.47
CA PHE A 291 4.99 -13.39 -7.32
C PHE A 291 4.94 -14.25 -8.61
N LEU A 292 3.98 -14.00 -9.50
CA LEU A 292 3.79 -14.77 -10.74
C LEU A 292 4.50 -14.12 -11.93
N THR A 293 4.27 -12.83 -12.14
CA THR A 293 4.75 -12.05 -13.27
C THR A 293 6.03 -11.30 -12.98
N GLY A 294 6.33 -11.01 -11.72
CA GLY A 294 7.32 -9.98 -11.38
C GLY A 294 6.77 -8.59 -11.66
N ASN A 295 7.67 -7.61 -11.82
CA ASN A 295 7.30 -6.21 -11.99
C ASN A 295 6.63 -5.94 -13.36
N LEU A 296 5.34 -5.62 -13.35
CA LEU A 296 4.54 -5.36 -14.55
C LEU A 296 5.05 -4.14 -15.33
N LEU A 297 5.67 -3.18 -14.65
CA LEU A 297 6.24 -1.98 -15.30
C LEU A 297 7.29 -2.35 -16.35
N LEU A 298 7.96 -3.49 -16.20
CA LEU A 298 8.98 -3.96 -17.15
C LEU A 298 8.37 -4.39 -18.50
N LEU A 299 7.06 -4.65 -18.59
CA LEU A 299 6.39 -4.86 -19.88
C LEU A 299 6.42 -3.62 -20.77
N LEU A 300 6.51 -2.42 -20.18
CA LEU A 300 6.58 -1.16 -20.90
C LEU A 300 8.00 -0.85 -21.42
N PHE A 301 9.00 -1.59 -20.94
CA PHE A 301 10.41 -1.42 -21.31
C PHE A 301 10.94 -2.76 -21.84
N PRO A 302 10.57 -3.15 -23.08
CA PRO A 302 11.09 -4.37 -23.68
C PRO A 302 12.63 -4.34 -23.70
N PRO A 303 13.29 -5.50 -23.63
CA PRO A 303 14.74 -5.54 -23.61
C PRO A 303 15.28 -4.79 -24.82
N LEU A 304 16.13 -3.79 -24.58
CA LEU A 304 16.96 -3.21 -25.62
C LEU A 304 17.79 -4.37 -26.18
N ALA A 305 17.46 -4.76 -27.42
CA ALA A 305 18.14 -5.81 -28.17
C ALA A 305 19.61 -5.43 -28.39
#